data_AF-A0A958AGN7-F1
#
_entry.id   AF-A0A958AGN7-F1
#
_cell.length_a   1.000
_cell.length_b   1.000
_cell.length_c   1.000
_cell.angle_alpha   90.00
_cell.angle_beta   90.00
_cell.angle_gamma   90.00
#
_symmetry.space_group_name_H-M   'P 1'
#
loop_
_entity.id
_entity.type
_entity.pdbx_description
1 polymer ?
#
loop_
_entity_poly.entity_id
_entity_poly.type
_entity_poly.pdbx_seq_one_letter_code
_entity_poly.pdbx_strand_id
1 'polypeptide(L)'
;WQWARHRTWNFNAQSGRYTPFQDEDFYIVPPDAWRLQSSDNKQASEGFLDDGGWLTEALAKHYEEGYRLYQQALDAGIAREQARLFLAGFGVYYTWVAKIDAHNLMHFLSLRMANDAQLEIREYAWAIYEHFFKPALPWTAEAFEQFVLAPAGVVKAGG
;
A
#
# COMPACT_ATOMS: atom_id res chain seq x y z
N TRP A 1 0.74 -5.75 -2.38
CA TRP A 1 0.21 -6.69 -3.40
C TRP A 1 -1.33 -6.73 -3.53
N GLN A 2 -2.12 -6.03 -2.71
CA GLN A 2 -3.59 -6.09 -2.80
C GLN A 2 -4.18 -5.43 -4.07
N TRP A 3 -3.51 -4.39 -4.58
CA TRP A 3 -3.94 -3.66 -5.78
C TRP A 3 -3.85 -4.53 -7.05
N ALA A 4 -2.76 -5.27 -7.22
CA ALA A 4 -2.53 -6.16 -8.37
C ALA A 4 -3.59 -7.27 -8.54
N ARG A 5 -4.42 -7.53 -7.52
CA ARG A 5 -5.51 -8.50 -7.60
C ARG A 5 -6.66 -8.02 -8.48
N HIS A 6 -6.73 -6.71 -8.78
CA HIS A 6 -7.72 -6.11 -9.66
C HIS A 6 -7.26 -6.24 -11.12
N ARG A 7 -7.66 -7.34 -11.75
CA ARG A 7 -7.19 -7.79 -13.08
C ARG A 7 -7.59 -6.87 -14.25
N THR A 8 -8.50 -5.93 -14.03
CA THR A 8 -8.97 -4.95 -15.03
C THR A 8 -8.06 -3.74 -15.15
N TRP A 9 -7.09 -3.59 -14.24
CA TRP A 9 -6.06 -2.56 -14.34
C TRP A 9 -4.93 -3.00 -15.27
N ASN A 10 -4.36 -2.04 -15.98
CA ASN A 10 -3.11 -2.21 -16.71
C ASN A 10 -1.98 -1.58 -15.90
N PHE A 11 -0.98 -2.36 -15.53
CA PHE A 11 0.14 -1.91 -14.71
C PHE A 11 1.46 -2.00 -15.46
N ASN A 12 2.31 -1.00 -15.26
CA ASN A 12 3.73 -1.07 -15.52
C ASN A 12 4.47 -0.73 -14.22
N ALA A 13 5.16 -1.71 -13.65
CA ALA A 13 5.85 -1.57 -12.38
C ALA A 13 7.33 -1.32 -12.61
N GLN A 14 7.92 -0.40 -11.86
CA GLN A 14 9.37 -0.26 -11.77
C GLN A 14 9.99 -1.61 -11.38
N SER A 15 10.99 -2.03 -12.14
CA SER A 15 11.69 -3.29 -11.90
C SER A 15 12.95 -3.04 -11.08
N GLY A 16 12.97 -3.60 -9.88
CA GLY A 16 14.16 -3.66 -9.03
C GLY A 16 15.33 -4.47 -9.61
N ARG A 17 15.19 -5.05 -10.82
CA ARG A 17 16.33 -5.60 -11.58
C ARG A 17 17.15 -4.51 -12.26
N TYR A 18 16.51 -3.39 -12.62
CA TYR A 18 17.12 -2.34 -13.44
C TYR A 18 17.40 -1.06 -12.64
N THR A 19 16.61 -0.77 -11.60
CA THR A 19 16.84 0.38 -10.70
C THR A 19 17.30 -0.10 -9.33
N PRO A 20 18.43 0.41 -8.80
CA PRO A 20 18.82 0.21 -7.41
C PRO A 20 17.79 0.84 -6.46
N PHE A 21 17.53 0.20 -5.34
CA PHE A 21 16.73 0.78 -4.26
C PHE A 21 17.62 1.71 -3.40
N GLN A 22 17.00 2.67 -2.73
CA GLN A 22 17.60 3.56 -1.75
C GLN A 22 17.07 3.23 -0.34
N ASP A 23 17.79 3.65 0.70
CA ASP A 23 17.38 3.46 2.11
C ASP A 23 16.00 4.09 2.41
N GLU A 24 15.65 5.15 1.68
CA GLU A 24 14.37 5.86 1.82
C GLU A 24 13.19 5.14 1.15
N ASP A 25 13.46 4.07 0.39
CA ASP A 25 12.43 3.34 -0.35
C ASP A 25 11.66 2.34 0.53
N PHE A 26 11.78 2.38 1.87
CA PHE A 26 11.10 1.42 2.75
C PHE A 26 10.05 2.07 3.65
N TYR A 27 8.86 1.47 3.67
CA TYR A 27 7.79 1.82 4.58
C TYR A 27 8.15 1.43 6.02
N ILE A 28 8.24 2.44 6.87
CA ILE A 28 8.40 2.32 8.33
C ILE A 28 7.04 2.56 8.99
N VAL A 29 6.64 1.64 9.86
CA VAL A 29 5.42 1.78 10.66
C VAL A 29 5.69 2.75 11.82
N PRO A 30 4.92 3.84 11.95
CA PRO A 30 5.02 4.73 13.12
C PRO A 30 4.77 4.00 14.45
N PRO A 31 5.36 4.48 15.57
CA PRO A 31 5.22 3.83 16.88
C PRO A 31 3.78 3.59 17.35
N ASP A 32 2.87 4.49 16.98
CA ASP A 32 1.44 4.49 17.32
C ASP A 32 0.55 3.81 16.27
N ALA A 33 1.14 3.34 15.16
CA ALA A 33 0.41 2.76 14.04
C ALA A 33 0.49 1.23 13.95
N TRP A 34 1.21 0.59 14.88
CA TRP A 34 1.26 -0.87 14.97
C TRP A 34 -0.11 -1.41 15.38
N ARG A 35 -0.72 -2.21 14.52
CA ARG A 35 -2.06 -2.76 14.75
C ARG A 35 -1.99 -4.13 15.39
N LEU A 36 -2.99 -4.46 16.21
CA LEU A 36 -3.14 -5.79 16.76
C LEU A 36 -3.97 -6.66 15.80
N GLN A 37 -3.81 -7.99 15.92
CA GLN A 37 -4.59 -8.95 15.16
C GLN A 37 -6.03 -8.99 15.69
N SER A 38 -7.02 -8.94 14.81
CA SER A 38 -8.42 -9.02 15.23
C SER A 38 -8.78 -10.40 15.80
N SER A 39 -9.52 -10.44 16.91
CA SER A 39 -9.99 -11.69 17.53
C SER A 39 -11.01 -12.43 16.68
N ASP A 40 -11.85 -11.69 15.95
CA ASP A 40 -13.03 -12.22 15.28
C ASP A 40 -12.80 -12.45 13.78
N ASN A 41 -11.85 -11.72 13.19
CA ASN A 41 -11.50 -11.85 11.77
C ASN A 41 -9.99 -12.03 11.58
N LYS A 42 -9.60 -13.26 11.21
CA LYS A 42 -8.20 -13.64 10.95
C LYS A 42 -7.52 -12.88 9.79
N GLN A 43 -8.27 -12.14 8.99
CA GLN A 43 -7.75 -11.34 7.88
C GLN A 43 -7.77 -9.83 8.18
N ALA A 44 -8.29 -9.43 9.34
CA ALA A 44 -8.37 -8.03 9.74
C ALA A 44 -7.46 -7.74 10.94
N SER A 45 -7.20 -6.46 11.13
CA SER A 45 -6.49 -5.91 12.28
C SER A 45 -7.42 -5.01 13.08
N GLU A 46 -7.26 -4.94 14.39
CA GLU A 46 -8.04 -4.08 15.27
C GLU A 46 -7.16 -3.44 16.34
N GLY A 47 -7.55 -2.23 16.79
CA GLY A 47 -6.79 -1.48 17.79
C GLY A 47 -5.36 -1.14 17.36
N PHE A 48 -4.63 -0.54 18.30
CA PHE A 48 -3.22 -0.19 18.15
C PHE A 48 -2.44 -0.64 19.40
N LEU A 49 -1.15 -0.91 19.21
CA LEU A 49 -0.23 -1.14 20.30
C LEU A 49 0.19 0.20 20.92
N ASP A 50 0.02 0.36 22.23
CA ASP A 50 0.27 1.64 22.92
C ASP A 50 1.75 2.06 22.91
N ASP A 51 2.69 1.11 22.88
CA ASP A 51 4.14 1.37 22.89
C ASP A 51 4.86 0.52 21.83
N GLY A 52 4.64 0.87 20.56
CA GLY A 52 5.26 0.22 19.41
C GLY A 52 6.64 0.77 19.02
N GLY A 53 7.21 1.71 19.78
CA GLY A 53 8.46 2.39 19.40
C GLY A 53 9.62 1.42 19.18
N TRP A 54 9.75 0.41 20.04
CA TRP A 54 10.80 -0.61 19.90
C TRP A 54 10.65 -1.46 18.62
N LEU A 55 9.42 -1.71 18.16
CA LEU A 55 9.16 -2.42 16.90
C LEU A 55 9.55 -1.55 15.71
N THR A 56 9.21 -0.25 15.75
CA THR A 56 9.61 0.72 14.74
C THR A 56 11.14 0.79 14.63
N GLU A 57 11.85 0.88 15.76
CA GLU A 57 13.31 0.89 15.79
C GLU A 57 13.92 -0.43 15.30
N ALA A 58 13.36 -1.57 15.71
CA ALA A 58 13.82 -2.88 15.27
C ALA A 58 13.63 -3.06 13.75
N LEU A 59 12.50 -2.59 13.21
CA LEU A 59 12.22 -2.61 11.78
C LEU A 59 13.20 -1.73 11.00
N ALA A 60 13.48 -0.52 11.48
CA ALA A 60 14.44 0.39 10.87
C ALA A 60 15.85 -0.24 10.81
N LYS A 61 16.33 -0.81 11.93
CA LYS A 61 17.62 -1.51 11.99
C LYS A 61 17.67 -2.73 11.04
N HIS A 62 16.56 -3.45 10.91
CA HIS A 62 16.47 -4.57 9.98
C HIS A 62 16.63 -4.11 8.52
N TYR A 63 16.00 -3.00 8.14
CA TYR A 63 16.12 -2.44 6.80
C TYR A 63 17.52 -1.92 6.51
N GLU A 64 18.13 -1.20 7.46
CA GLU A 64 19.51 -0.71 7.35
C GLU A 64 20.49 -1.87 7.13
N GLU A 65 20.38 -2.94 7.92
CA GLU A 65 21.24 -4.12 7.77
C GLU A 65 21.00 -4.84 6.43
N GLY A 66 19.74 -5.00 6.02
CA GLY A 66 19.39 -5.59 4.72
C GLY A 66 19.98 -4.79 3.56
N TYR A 67 19.92 -3.46 3.63
CA TYR A 67 20.52 -2.57 2.64
C TYR A 67 22.05 -2.66 2.62
N ARG A 68 22.67 -2.68 3.80
CA ARG A 68 24.12 -2.86 3.93
C ARG A 68 24.59 -4.16 3.26
N LEU A 69 23.89 -5.27 3.49
CA LEU A 69 24.18 -6.56 2.86
C LEU A 69 23.93 -6.54 1.34
N TYR A 70 22.86 -5.87 0.89
CA TYR A 70 22.60 -5.63 -0.52
C TYR A 70 23.75 -4.91 -1.20
N GLN A 71 24.24 -3.81 -0.61
CA GLN A 71 25.36 -3.05 -1.17
C GLN A 71 26.65 -3.88 -1.20
N GLN A 72 26.94 -4.63 -0.14
CA GLN A 72 28.10 -5.54 -0.12
C GLN A 72 28.04 -6.61 -1.22
N ALA A 73 26.85 -7.17 -1.48
CA ALA A 73 26.66 -8.12 -2.56
C ALA A 73 26.89 -7.46 -3.94
N LEU A 74 26.42 -6.23 -4.14
CA LEU A 74 26.68 -5.47 -5.37
C LEU A 74 28.18 -5.18 -5.56
N ASP A 75 28.86 -4.75 -4.51
CA ASP A 75 30.29 -4.43 -4.53
C ASP A 75 31.14 -5.68 -4.81
N ALA A 76 30.66 -6.85 -4.38
CA ALA A 76 31.24 -8.16 -4.71
C ALA A 76 30.93 -8.65 -6.14
N GLY A 77 30.18 -7.87 -6.94
CA GLY A 77 29.84 -8.18 -8.32
C GLY A 77 28.68 -9.16 -8.50
N ILE A 78 27.89 -9.41 -7.46
CA ILE A 78 26.71 -10.29 -7.54
C ILE A 78 25.63 -9.64 -8.42
N ALA A 79 24.93 -10.47 -9.19
CA ALA A 79 23.83 -10.02 -10.03
C ALA A 79 22.72 -9.33 -9.19
N ARG A 80 22.21 -8.19 -9.66
CA ARG A 80 21.20 -7.38 -8.95
C ARG A 80 19.96 -8.18 -8.53
N GLU A 81 19.55 -9.16 -9.33
CA GLU A 81 18.38 -9.98 -9.03
C GLU A 81 18.57 -10.95 -7.86
N GLN A 82 19.83 -11.29 -7.51
CA GLN A 82 20.20 -12.06 -6.34
C GLN A 82 20.53 -11.14 -5.16
N ALA A 83 21.26 -10.05 -5.39
CA ALA A 83 21.56 -9.08 -4.34
C ALA A 83 20.28 -8.55 -3.67
N ARG A 84 19.23 -8.26 -4.45
CA ARG A 84 17.94 -7.78 -3.91
C ARG A 84 17.24 -8.73 -2.93
N LEU A 85 17.68 -9.98 -2.81
CA LEU A 85 17.12 -10.92 -1.82
C LEU A 85 17.38 -10.48 -0.38
N PHE A 86 18.39 -9.62 -0.16
CA PHE A 86 18.66 -9.02 1.16
C PHE A 86 17.71 -7.87 1.53
N LEU A 87 16.94 -7.35 0.58
CA LEU A 87 16.02 -6.23 0.82
C LEU A 87 14.67 -6.72 1.37
N ALA A 88 14.05 -5.92 2.24
CA ALA A 88 12.74 -6.20 2.79
C ALA A 88 11.64 -6.03 1.72
N GLY A 89 11.37 -7.08 0.94
CA GLY A 89 10.48 -7.02 -0.22
C GLY A 89 9.02 -6.64 0.05
N PHE A 90 8.53 -6.74 1.29
CA PHE A 90 7.19 -6.27 1.68
C PHE A 90 7.19 -4.85 2.26
N GLY A 91 8.34 -4.35 2.69
CA GLY A 91 8.51 -2.98 3.17
C GLY A 91 8.88 -2.02 2.06
N VAL A 92 9.47 -2.50 0.95
CA VAL A 92 9.93 -1.64 -0.13
C VAL A 92 8.76 -1.04 -0.93
N TYR A 93 8.87 0.26 -1.21
CA TYR A 93 8.00 0.98 -2.10
C TYR A 93 8.26 0.58 -3.55
N TYR A 94 7.17 0.41 -4.29
CA TYR A 94 7.21 0.20 -5.73
C TYR A 94 6.43 1.30 -6.43
N THR A 95 7.07 1.93 -7.40
CA THR A 95 6.40 2.92 -8.26
C THR A 95 5.78 2.23 -9.46
N TRP A 96 4.47 2.33 -9.61
CA TRP A 96 3.72 1.76 -10.73
C TRP A 96 3.04 2.86 -11.54
N VAL A 97 3.10 2.75 -12.87
CA VAL A 97 2.20 3.47 -13.77
C VAL A 97 0.99 2.57 -14.00
N ALA A 98 -0.20 3.07 -13.68
CA ALA A 98 -1.44 2.30 -13.73
C ALA A 98 -2.49 2.99 -14.59
N LYS A 99 -3.25 2.21 -15.37
CA LYS A 99 -4.37 2.68 -16.19
C LYS A 99 -5.61 1.82 -15.97
N ILE A 100 -6.76 2.48 -15.85
CA ILE A 100 -8.08 1.87 -15.69
C ILE A 100 -9.17 2.78 -16.28
N ASP A 101 -10.32 2.21 -16.66
CA ASP A 101 -11.54 2.95 -17.01
C ASP A 101 -12.40 3.29 -15.77
N ALA A 102 -13.31 4.26 -15.91
CA ALA A 102 -14.12 4.74 -14.79
C ALA A 102 -15.02 3.64 -14.16
N HIS A 103 -15.55 2.72 -14.95
CA HIS A 103 -16.44 1.67 -14.45
C HIS A 103 -15.69 0.70 -13.54
N ASN A 104 -14.54 0.19 -14.01
CA ASN A 104 -13.72 -0.70 -13.21
C ASN A 104 -13.07 0.03 -12.02
N LEU A 105 -12.80 1.33 -12.15
CA LEU A 105 -12.31 2.15 -11.04
C LEU A 105 -13.35 2.25 -9.93
N MET A 106 -14.63 2.47 -10.25
CA MET A 106 -15.70 2.46 -9.23
C MET A 106 -15.77 1.12 -8.49
N HIS A 107 -15.60 0.00 -9.17
CA HIS A 107 -15.54 -1.32 -8.53
C HIS A 107 -14.30 -1.47 -7.62
N PHE A 108 -13.14 -0.96 -8.05
CA PHE A 108 -11.95 -0.92 -7.20
C PHE A 108 -12.19 -0.09 -5.94
N LEU A 109 -12.75 1.11 -6.10
CA LEU A 109 -13.03 2.05 -5.02
C LEU A 109 -14.03 1.47 -4.01
N SER A 110 -15.11 0.84 -4.46
CA SER A 110 -16.10 0.25 -3.54
C SER A 110 -15.50 -0.85 -2.66
N LEU A 111 -14.55 -1.62 -3.18
CA LEU A 111 -13.87 -2.68 -2.42
C LEU A 111 -12.72 -2.17 -1.54
N ARG A 112 -12.05 -1.09 -1.94
CA ARG A 112 -10.83 -0.61 -1.26
C ARG A 112 -11.06 0.57 -0.33
N MET A 113 -12.18 1.28 -0.46
CA MET A 113 -12.63 2.28 0.51
C MET A 113 -13.40 1.67 1.69
N ALA A 114 -13.78 0.38 1.59
CA ALA A 114 -14.50 -0.34 2.63
C ALA A 114 -13.72 -0.41 3.95
N ASN A 115 -14.45 -0.43 5.08
CA ASN A 115 -13.85 -0.36 6.42
C ASN A 115 -13.02 -1.59 6.79
N ASP A 116 -13.29 -2.73 6.17
CA ASP A 116 -12.59 -4.00 6.35
C ASP A 116 -11.35 -4.13 5.44
N ALA A 117 -11.15 -3.19 4.51
CA ALA A 117 -9.92 -3.13 3.73
C ALA A 117 -8.75 -2.66 4.59
N GLN A 118 -7.57 -3.23 4.34
CA GLN A 118 -6.31 -2.81 4.98
C GLN A 118 -6.09 -1.30 4.78
N LEU A 119 -5.74 -0.58 5.86
CA LEU A 119 -5.69 0.89 5.85
C LEU A 119 -4.78 1.43 4.75
N GLU A 120 -3.61 0.81 4.52
CA GLU A 120 -2.65 1.32 3.55
C GLU A 120 -3.27 1.43 2.15
N ILE A 121 -3.99 0.41 1.66
CA ILE A 121 -4.68 0.51 0.36
C ILE A 121 -5.92 1.41 0.41
N ARG A 122 -6.55 1.54 1.59
CA ARG A 122 -7.71 2.39 1.78
C ARG A 122 -7.37 3.87 1.66
N GLU A 123 -6.23 4.30 2.22
CA GLU A 123 -5.71 5.66 2.05
C GLU A 123 -5.44 5.97 0.57
N TYR A 124 -4.81 5.05 -0.16
CA TYR A 124 -4.64 5.21 -1.61
C TYR A 124 -5.99 5.30 -2.36
N ALA A 125 -6.98 4.49 -1.99
CA ALA A 125 -8.29 4.52 -2.62
C ALA A 125 -9.01 5.86 -2.37
N TRP A 126 -8.95 6.38 -1.15
CA TRP A 126 -9.49 7.71 -0.83
C TRP A 126 -8.74 8.83 -1.57
N ALA A 127 -7.41 8.78 -1.64
CA ALA A 127 -6.64 9.76 -2.40
C ALA A 127 -7.02 9.76 -3.88
N ILE A 128 -7.20 8.58 -4.49
CA ILE A 128 -7.69 8.46 -5.87
C ILE A 128 -9.08 9.08 -6.01
N TYR A 129 -9.98 8.77 -5.07
CA TYR A 129 -11.35 9.24 -5.09
C TYR A 129 -11.42 10.78 -5.00
N GLU A 130 -10.78 11.36 -3.99
CA GLU A 130 -10.89 12.79 -3.67
C GLU A 130 -10.12 13.69 -4.62
N HIS A 131 -8.93 13.27 -5.06
CA HIS A 131 -8.04 14.14 -5.84
C HIS A 131 -8.15 13.93 -7.36
N PHE A 132 -8.69 12.80 -7.81
CA PHE A 132 -8.73 12.47 -9.25
C PHE A 132 -10.13 12.13 -9.73
N PHE A 133 -10.79 11.12 -9.13
CA PHE A 133 -12.08 10.63 -9.63
C PHE A 133 -13.19 11.68 -9.48
N LYS A 134 -13.38 12.22 -8.28
CA LYS A 134 -14.42 13.20 -7.98
C LYS A 134 -14.21 14.53 -8.73
N PRO A 135 -13.00 15.10 -8.83
CA PRO A 135 -12.75 16.29 -9.64
C PRO A 135 -12.94 16.06 -11.15
N ALA A 136 -12.58 14.89 -11.67
CA ALA A 136 -12.67 14.61 -13.11
C ALA A 136 -14.09 14.22 -13.56
N LEU A 137 -14.86 13.52 -12.72
CA LEU A 137 -16.17 12.94 -13.05
C LEU A 137 -17.22 13.26 -11.96
N PRO A 138 -17.56 14.53 -11.72
CA PRO A 138 -18.34 14.94 -10.55
C PRO A 138 -19.75 14.32 -10.50
N TRP A 139 -20.48 14.28 -11.63
CA TRP A 139 -21.82 13.68 -11.66
C TRP A 139 -21.79 12.16 -11.50
N THR A 140 -20.75 11.50 -12.03
CA THR A 140 -20.56 10.07 -11.81
C THR A 140 -20.21 9.78 -10.36
N ALA A 141 -19.38 10.62 -9.72
CA ALA A 141 -19.04 10.50 -8.31
C ALA A 141 -20.27 10.67 -7.41
N GLU A 142 -21.13 11.66 -7.69
CA GLU A 142 -22.39 11.84 -6.96
C GLU A 142 -23.31 10.60 -7.07
N ALA A 143 -23.51 10.08 -8.28
CA ALA A 143 -24.28 8.86 -8.48
C ALA A 143 -23.64 7.63 -7.79
N PHE A 144 -22.30 7.53 -7.83
CA PHE A 144 -21.57 6.47 -7.17
C PHE A 144 -21.70 6.52 -5.64
N GLU A 145 -21.60 7.70 -5.04
CA GLU A 145 -21.84 7.92 -3.61
C GLU A 145 -23.26 7.46 -3.22
N GLN A 146 -24.27 7.91 -3.97
CA GLN A 146 -25.67 7.64 -3.67
C GLN A 146 -26.06 6.17 -3.84
N PHE A 147 -25.66 5.54 -4.94
CA PHE A 147 -26.20 4.25 -5.35
C PHE A 147 -25.28 3.06 -5.07
N VAL A 148 -23.99 3.29 -4.78
CA VAL A 148 -23.02 2.21 -4.54
C VAL A 148 -22.37 2.31 -3.16
N LEU A 149 -21.82 3.47 -2.78
CA LEU A 149 -21.10 3.60 -1.52
C LEU A 149 -22.03 3.66 -0.30
N ALA A 150 -23.10 4.46 -0.35
CA ALA A 150 -24.03 4.61 0.76
C ALA A 150 -24.73 3.28 1.15
N PRO A 151 -25.26 2.48 0.19
CA PRO A 151 -25.83 1.17 0.52
C PRO A 151 -24.80 0.17 1.09
N ALA A 152 -23.53 0.32 0.72
CA ALA A 152 -22.44 -0.51 1.23
C ALA A 152 -21.90 -0.04 2.60
N GLY A 153 -22.42 1.07 3.16
CA GLY A 153 -21.96 1.63 4.43
C GLY A 153 -20.53 2.19 4.36
N VAL A 154 -20.04 2.52 3.17
CA VAL A 154 -18.70 3.07 2.97
C VAL A 154 -18.73 4.57 3.23
N VAL A 155 -18.09 4.99 4.32
CA VAL A 155 -18.00 6.40 4.72
C VAL A 155 -16.55 6.67 5.09
N LYS A 156 -15.98 7.82 4.67
CA LYS A 156 -14.68 8.24 5.18
C LYS A 156 -14.85 8.53 6.66
N ALA A 157 -14.19 7.77 7.53
CA ALA A 157 -14.04 8.20 8.92
C ALA A 157 -13.40 9.60 8.89
N GLY A 158 -14.04 10.59 9.51
CA GLY A 158 -13.48 11.93 9.62
C GLY A 158 -12.06 11.86 10.17
N GLY A 159 -11.16 12.62 9.52
CA GLY A 159 -9.73 12.62 9.82
C GLY A 159 -9.37 13.09 11.22
#